data_AF-A0A645BQC0-F1
#
_entry.id   AF-A0A645BQC0-F1
#
_cell.length_a   1.000
_cell.length_b   1.000
_cell.length_c   1.000
_cell.angle_alpha   90.00
_cell.angle_beta   90.00
_cell.angle_gamma   90.00
#
_symmetry.space_group_name_H-M   'P 1'
#
loop_
_entity.id
_entity.type
_entity.pdbx_description
1 polymer ?
#
loop_
_entity_poly.entity_id
_entity_poly.type
_entity_poly.pdbx_seq_one_letter_code
_entity_poly.pdbx_strand_id
1 'polypeptide(L)' 'MGGVAANSRIRADLENACRQAGDRLCLPPLSLCGDNAAMIGCQAYYEYRAGRRGDLFLNAYANRDITLG' A
#
# COMPACT_ATOMS: atom_id res chain seq x y z
N MET A 1 -1.19 1.81 1.37
CA MET A 1 -1.04 2.01 2.83
C MET A 1 -0.44 3.38 3.04
N GLY A 2 -0.90 4.14 4.04
CA GLY A 2 -0.41 5.50 4.29
C GLY A 2 -0.36 5.80 5.78
N GLY A 3 0.36 6.87 6.15
CA GLY A 3 0.71 7.18 7.54
C GLY A 3 -0.49 7.33 8.51
N VAL A 4 -1.69 7.62 8.01
CA VAL A 4 -2.93 7.66 8.82
C VAL A 4 -3.26 6.29 9.43
N ALA A 5 -2.91 5.19 8.76
CA ALA A 5 -3.05 3.83 9.28
C ALA A 5 -2.07 3.49 10.43
N ALA A 6 -1.14 4.38 10.76
CA ALA A 6 -0.27 4.27 11.93
C ALA A 6 -0.90 4.88 13.21
N ASN A 7 -2.03 5.58 13.10
CA ASN A 7 -2.71 6.16 14.27
C ASN A 7 -3.29 5.06 15.17
N SER A 8 -2.92 5.07 16.45
CA SER A 8 -3.31 4.03 17.42
C SER A 8 -4.82 3.91 17.62
N ARG A 9 -5.56 5.01 17.59
CA ARG A 9 -7.02 5.01 17.72
C ARG A 9 -7.69 4.40 16.49
N ILE A 10 -7.25 4.81 15.29
CA ILE A 10 -7.78 4.28 14.03
C ILE A 10 -7.52 2.78 13.91
N ARG A 11 -6.33 2.31 14.32
CA ARG A 11 -6.01 0.87 14.32
C ARG A 11 -6.93 0.09 15.27
N ALA A 12 -7.14 0.58 16.49
CA ALA A 12 -8.03 -0.07 17.45
C ALA A 12 -9.48 -0.12 16.96
N ASP A 13 -9.97 0.96 16.34
CA ASP A 13 -11.32 1.02 15.79
C ASP A 13 -11.49 0.04 14.62
N LEU A 14 -10.50 -0.08 13.73
CA LEU A 14 -10.48 -1.07 12.64
C LEU A 14 -10.42 -2.50 13.15
N GLU A 15 -9.61 -2.78 14.17
CA GLU A 15 -9.54 -4.10 14.81
C GLU A 15 -10.88 -4.53 15.38
N ASN A 16 -11.59 -3.61 16.05
CA ASN A 16 -12.91 -3.88 16.59
C ASN A 16 -13.96 -4.09 15.49
N ALA A 17 -13.94 -3.25 14.45
CA ALA A 17 -14.86 -3.37 13.32
C ALA A 17 -14.68 -4.70 12.57
N CYS A 18 -13.44 -5.09 12.23
CA CYS A 18 -13.16 -6.36 11.59
C CYS A 18 -13.56 -7.55 12.47
N ARG A 19 -13.33 -7.48 13.79
CA ARG A 19 -13.77 -8.53 14.72
C ARG A 19 -15.28 -8.70 14.74
N GLN A 20 -16.04 -7.60 14.70
CA GLN A 20 -17.50 -7.63 14.64
C GLN A 20 -18.02 -8.16 13.31
N ALA A 21 -17.35 -7.83 12.20
CA ALA A 21 -17.70 -8.31 10.87
C ALA A 21 -17.28 -9.78 10.62
N GLY A 22 -16.41 -10.34 11.48
CA GLY A 22 -15.81 -11.67 11.26
C GLY A 22 -14.69 -11.67 10.22
N ASP A 23 -14.18 -10.50 9.86
CA ASP A 23 -13.14 -10.31 8.85
C ASP A 23 -11.73 -10.34 9.45
N ARG A 24 -10.76 -10.78 8.65
CA ARG A 24 -9.34 -10.73 9.02
C ARG A 24 -8.75 -9.37 8.69
N LEU A 25 -8.39 -8.61 9.72
CA LEU A 25 -7.62 -7.38 9.55
C LEU A 25 -6.15 -7.69 9.22
N CYS A 26 -5.63 -7.08 8.16
CA CYS A 26 -4.22 -7.15 7.78
C CYS A 26 -3.58 -5.76 7.88
N LEU A 27 -2.76 -5.54 8.91
CA LEU A 27 -2.02 -4.29 9.12
C LEU A 27 -0.52 -4.56 9.04
N PRO A 28 0.24 -3.72 8.31
CA PRO A 28 1.69 -3.82 8.32
C PRO A 28 2.25 -3.34 9.66
N PRO A 29 3.51 -3.73 9.99
CA PRO A 29 4.27 -3.12 11.07
C PRO A 29 4.31 -1.59 10.94
N LEU A 30 4.31 -0.87 12.07
CA LEU A 30 4.27 0.61 12.08
C LEU A 30 5.41 1.25 11.27
N SER A 31 6.59 0.65 11.28
CA SER A 31 7.76 1.09 10.50
C SER A 31 7.53 1.08 8.99
N LEU A 32 6.54 0.33 8.51
CA LEU A 32 6.19 0.21 7.10
C LEU A 32 4.89 0.94 6.74
N CYS A 33 4.25 1.63 7.69
CA CYS A 33 3.01 2.36 7.43
C CYS A 33 3.23 3.70 6.69
N GLY A 34 4.44 4.26 6.74
CA GLY A 34 4.82 5.46 5.98
C GLY A 34 5.43 5.14 4.61
N ASP A 35 5.68 6.18 3.80
CA ASP A 35 6.30 6.02 2.48
C ASP A 35 7.72 5.47 2.62
N ASN A 36 7.98 4.35 1.94
CA ASN A 36 9.27 3.67 2.02
C ASN A 36 9.59 2.91 0.71
N ALA A 37 10.88 2.66 0.48
CA ALA A 37 11.34 1.96 -0.72
C ALA A 37 10.86 0.49 -0.78
N ALA A 38 10.60 -0.15 0.36
CA ALA A 38 10.11 -1.53 0.38
C ALA A 38 8.69 -1.63 -0.22
N MET A 39 7.83 -0.62 -0.02
CA MET A 39 6.52 -0.52 -0.66
C MET A 39 6.65 -0.42 -2.19
N ILE A 40 7.56 0.42 -2.68
CA ILE A 40 7.80 0.59 -4.12
C ILE A 40 8.34 -0.70 -4.74
N GLY A 41 9.31 -1.35 -4.10
CA GLY A 41 9.87 -2.62 -4.56
C GLY A 41 8.86 -3.77 -4.58
N CYS A 42 8.00 -3.85 -3.56
CA CYS A 42 6.91 -4.83 -3.51
C CYS A 42 5.94 -4.66 -4.68
N GLN A 43 5.50 -3.42 -4.97
CA GLN A 43 4.66 -3.16 -6.13
C GLN A 43 5.38 -3.56 -7.43
N ALA A 44 6.62 -3.10 -7.63
CA ALA A 44 7.40 -3.40 -8.84
C ALA A 44 7.59 -4.90 -9.07
N TYR A 45 7.74 -5.71 -8.02
CA TYR A 45 7.84 -7.15 -8.14
C TYR A 45 6.56 -7.79 -8.70
N TYR A 46 5.39 -7.37 -8.22
CA TYR A 46 4.12 -7.89 -8.73
C TYR A 46 3.83 -7.40 -10.15
N GLU A 47 4.16 -6.15 -10.47
CA GLU A 47 4.11 -5.60 -11.83
C GLU A 47 4.96 -6.43 -12.81
N TYR A 48 6.22 -6.70 -12.43
CA TYR A 48 7.14 -7.51 -13.22
C TYR A 48 6.60 -8.93 -13.44
N ARG A 49 6.03 -9.55 -12.40
CA ARG A 49 5.40 -10.88 -12.50
C ARG A 49 4.16 -10.88 -13.38
N ALA A 50 3.41 -9.77 -13.43
CA ALA A 50 2.28 -9.59 -14.33
C ALA A 50 2.69 -9.23 -15.77
N GLY A 51 3.99 -9.13 -16.05
CA GLY A 51 4.53 -8.80 -17.37
C GLY A 51 4.58 -7.31 -17.69
N ARG A 52 4.18 -6.43 -16.76
CA ARG A 52 4.24 -4.97 -16.92
C ARG A 52 5.64 -4.48 -16.62
N ARG A 53 6.22 -3.71 -17.55
CA ARG A 53 7.59 -3.18 -17.45
C ARG A 53 7.63 -1.77 -18.02
N GLY A 54 8.34 -0.87 -17.36
CA GLY A 54 8.70 0.43 -17.91
C GLY A 54 9.86 0.31 -18.89
N ASP A 55 9.96 1.26 -19.81
CA ASP A 55 11.13 1.44 -20.66
C ASP A 55 12.08 2.51 -20.09
N LEU A 56 13.17 2.78 -20.80
CA LEU A 56 14.17 3.78 -20.40
C LEU A 56 13.70 5.23 -20.61
N PHE A 57 12.57 5.45 -21.29
CA PHE A 57 12.00 6.77 -21.57
C PHE A 57 10.86 7.13 -20.61
N LEU A 58 10.49 6.22 -19.69
CA LEU A 58 9.44 6.43 -18.71
C LEU A 58 9.70 7.70 -17.88
N ASN A 59 8.73 8.62 -17.89
CA ASN A 59 8.81 9.90 -17.18
C ASN A 59 7.94 9.91 -15.92
N ALA A 60 8.21 10.86 -15.03
CA ALA A 60 7.42 11.08 -13.82
C ALA A 60 6.12 11.84 -14.14
N TYR A 61 5.02 11.41 -13.50
CA TYR A 61 3.72 12.06 -13.57
C TYR A 61 3.25 12.39 -12.16
N ALA A 62 3.23 13.67 -11.79
CA ALA A 62 2.86 14.11 -10.44
C ALA A 62 1.36 13.92 -10.13
N ASN A 63 0.53 13.77 -11.15
CA ASN A 63 -0.92 13.66 -11.10
C ASN A 63 -1.44 12.33 -11.68
N ARG A 64 -0.64 11.25 -11.60
CA ARG A 64 -1.00 9.95 -12.17
C ARG A 64 -2.19 9.34 -11.42
N ASP A 65 -3.20 8.89 -12.17
CA ASP A 65 -4.33 8.14 -11.61
C ASP A 65 -3.91 6.71 -11.26
N ILE A 66 -4.34 6.25 -10.08
CA ILE A 66 -4.03 4.91 -9.55
C ILE A 66 -4.75 3.78 -10.31
N THR A 67 -5.76 4.10 -11.11
CA THR A 67 -6.50 3.13 -11.94
C THR A 67 -5.78 2.75 -13.24
N LEU A 68 -4.71 3.47 -13.59
CA LEU A 68 -3.95 3.30 -14.84
C LEU A 68 -2.73 2.37 -14.67
N GLY A 69 -2.76 1.48 -13.67
CA GLY A 69 -1.70 0.55 -13.30
C GLY A 69 -1.87 -0.85 -13.89
#